data_AF-A0A353C4Q3-F1
#
_entry.id   AF-A0A353C4Q3-F1
#
_cell.length_a   1.000
_cell.length_b   1.000
_cell.length_c   1.000
_cell.angle_alpha   90.00
_cell.angle_beta   90.00
_cell.angle_gamma   90.00
#
_symmetry.space_group_name_H-M   'P 1'
#
loop_
_entity.id
_entity.type
_entity.pdbx_description
1 polymer ?
#
loop_
_entity_poly.entity_id
_entity_poly.type
_entity_poly.pdbx_seq_one_letter_code
_entity_poly.pdbx_strand_id
1 'polypeptide(L)'
;KADEMAQIMLDIILPDYPFESGDEVVALLSGLGATPVMELYILYNKVADILNEKGIKVYRSYVGNYFSSLDMMGATLTLMKLDAELKELIDEEADSMGFKQFRSEI
;
A
#
# COMPACT_ATOMS: atom_id res chain seq x y z
N LYS A 1 -10.15 11.34 -11.28
CA LYS A 1 -9.08 11.93 -10.44
C LYS A 1 -8.38 10.87 -9.59
N ALA A 2 -8.99 10.33 -8.52
CA ALA A 2 -8.38 9.22 -7.77
C ALA A 2 -8.24 7.95 -8.62
N ASP A 3 -9.28 7.65 -9.42
CA ASP A 3 -9.31 6.48 -10.29
C ASP A 3 -8.16 6.46 -11.31
N GLU A 4 -8.03 7.58 -12.02
CA GLU A 4 -6.97 7.78 -13.01
C GLU A 4 -5.58 7.73 -12.35
N MET A 5 -5.42 8.28 -11.15
CA MET A 5 -4.14 8.26 -10.44
C MET A 5 -3.76 6.84 -10.01
N ALA A 6 -4.71 6.06 -9.47
CA ALA A 6 -4.48 4.65 -9.13
C ALA A 6 -4.07 3.84 -10.37
N GLN A 7 -4.75 4.08 -11.50
CA GLN A 7 -4.44 3.43 -12.76
C GLN A 7 -3.01 3.78 -13.22
N ILE A 8 -2.64 5.06 -13.24
CA ILE A 8 -1.29 5.51 -13.61
C ILE A 8 -0.22 4.87 -12.72
N MET A 9 -0.44 4.84 -11.40
CA MET A 9 0.52 4.24 -10.47
C MET A 9 0.71 2.74 -10.76
N LEU A 10 -0.38 1.99 -10.94
CA LEU A 10 -0.33 0.54 -11.16
C LEU A 10 0.15 0.18 -12.57
N ASP A 11 -0.12 1.00 -13.58
CA ASP A 11 0.41 0.82 -14.94
C ASP A 11 1.94 0.94 -14.98
N ILE A 12 2.53 1.67 -14.02
CA ILE A 12 3.99 1.79 -13.88
C ILE A 12 4.55 0.65 -13.02
N ILE A 13 3.93 0.37 -11.86
CA ILE A 13 4.47 -0.59 -10.88
C ILE A 13 4.36 -2.03 -11.37
N LEU A 14 3.22 -2.42 -11.95
CA LEU A 14 2.94 -3.82 -12.23
C LEU A 14 3.81 -4.42 -13.35
N PRO A 15 4.22 -3.68 -14.39
CA PRO A 15 5.16 -4.19 -15.39
C PRO A 15 6.63 -4.24 -14.91
N ASP A 16 6.99 -3.47 -13.89
CA ASP A 16 8.38 -3.37 -13.39
C ASP A 16 8.82 -4.60 -12.60
N TYR A 17 7.86 -5.37 -12.05
CA TYR A 17 8.11 -6.56 -11.26
C TYR A 17 7.18 -7.71 -11.69
N PRO A 18 7.61 -8.99 -11.70
CA PRO A 18 6.81 -10.10 -12.21
C PRO A 18 5.68 -10.49 -11.23
N PHE A 19 4.65 -9.65 -11.14
CA PHE A 19 3.42 -9.97 -10.44
C PHE A 19 2.55 -10.92 -11.29
N GLU A 20 2.02 -11.95 -10.65
CA GLU A 20 1.16 -12.95 -11.25
C GLU A 20 -0.15 -13.06 -10.46
N SER A 21 -1.21 -13.55 -11.12
CA SER A 21 -2.47 -13.86 -10.45
C SER A 21 -2.23 -14.94 -9.39
N GLY A 22 -2.71 -14.70 -8.17
CA GLY A 22 -2.46 -15.54 -6.99
C GLY A 22 -1.40 -14.96 -6.05
N ASP A 23 -0.65 -13.94 -6.47
CA ASP A 23 0.33 -13.28 -5.60
C ASP A 23 -0.34 -12.53 -4.45
N GLU A 24 0.34 -12.53 -3.31
CA GLU A 24 -0.01 -11.70 -2.16
C GLU A 24 0.98 -10.53 -2.03
N VAL A 25 0.48 -9.35 -1.70
CA VAL A 25 1.28 -8.15 -1.55
C VAL A 25 0.97 -7.39 -0.27
N VAL A 26 1.95 -6.65 0.24
CA VAL A 26 1.74 -5.55 1.16
C VAL A 26 1.62 -4.26 0.35
N ALA A 27 0.59 -3.47 0.61
CA ALA A 27 0.39 -2.18 -0.04
C ALA A 27 0.61 -1.04 0.95
N LEU A 28 1.61 -0.20 0.71
CA LEU A 28 1.85 1.03 1.47
C LEU A 28 1.46 2.22 0.59
N LEU A 29 0.40 2.93 1.00
CA LEU A 29 -0.01 4.19 0.40
C LEU A 29 0.29 5.33 1.38
N SER A 30 1.40 6.04 1.11
CA SER A 30 1.88 7.13 1.96
C SER A 30 1.59 8.50 1.37
N GLY A 31 0.93 9.38 2.12
CA GLY A 31 0.81 10.80 1.78
C GLY A 31 2.15 11.53 1.89
N LEU A 32 2.33 12.55 1.04
CA LEU A 32 3.54 13.37 1.00
C LEU A 32 3.51 14.58 1.95
N GLY A 33 2.53 14.65 2.85
CA GLY A 33 2.45 15.67 3.89
C GLY A 33 1.09 16.31 3.99
N ALA A 34 0.73 17.13 3.01
CA ALA A 34 -0.49 17.95 3.06
C ALA A 34 -1.76 17.24 2.56
N THR A 35 -1.64 16.03 1.99
CA THR A 35 -2.80 15.25 1.52
C THR A 35 -3.63 14.70 2.68
N PRO A 36 -4.94 14.99 2.75
CA PRO A 36 -5.81 14.44 3.78
C PRO A 36 -5.86 12.91 3.77
N VAL A 37 -5.85 12.29 4.96
CA VAL A 37 -5.90 10.83 5.10
C VAL A 37 -7.14 10.23 4.41
N MET A 38 -8.28 10.93 4.43
CA MET A 38 -9.49 10.49 3.73
C MET A 38 -9.27 10.35 2.21
N GLU A 39 -8.51 11.26 1.59
CA GLU A 39 -8.19 11.18 0.17
C GLU A 39 -7.27 10.00 -0.14
N LEU A 40 -6.34 9.68 0.77
CA LEU A 40 -5.51 8.47 0.67
C LEU A 40 -6.38 7.21 0.67
N TYR A 41 -7.39 7.13 1.55
CA TYR A 41 -8.29 5.97 1.56
C TYR A 41 -9.15 5.85 0.29
N ILE A 42 -9.59 6.97 -0.29
CA ILE A 42 -10.30 6.97 -1.58
C ILE A 42 -9.38 6.43 -2.69
N LEU A 43 -8.12 6.88 -2.73
CA LEU A 43 -7.14 6.37 -3.67
C LEU A 43 -6.83 4.88 -3.44
N TYR A 44 -6.65 4.47 -2.18
CA TYR A 44 -6.40 3.08 -1.82
C TYR A 44 -7.54 2.16 -2.23
N ASN A 45 -8.80 2.58 -2.07
CA ASN A 45 -9.95 1.77 -2.49
C ASN A 45 -9.85 1.41 -3.98
N LYS A 46 -9.51 2.37 -4.84
CA LYS A 46 -9.30 2.06 -6.26
C LYS A 46 -8.08 1.17 -6.51
N VAL A 47 -6.97 1.41 -5.82
CA VAL A 47 -5.77 0.56 -5.92
C VAL A 47 -6.11 -0.89 -5.58
N ALA A 48 -6.85 -1.12 -4.50
CA ALA A 48 -7.27 -2.44 -4.06
C ALA A 48 -8.20 -3.12 -5.10
N ASP A 49 -9.14 -2.38 -5.69
CA ASP A 49 -10.03 -2.90 -6.74
C ASP A 49 -9.22 -3.37 -7.96
N ILE A 50 -8.29 -2.56 -8.46
CA ILE A 50 -7.47 -2.89 -9.65
C ILE A 50 -6.56 -4.09 -9.36
N LEU A 51 -5.95 -4.16 -8.17
CA LEU A 51 -5.13 -5.32 -7.77
C LEU A 51 -5.97 -6.60 -7.73
N ASN A 52 -7.18 -6.52 -7.15
CA ASN A 52 -8.10 -7.65 -7.06
C ASN A 52 -8.57 -8.12 -8.46
N GLU A 53 -8.88 -7.20 -9.38
CA GLU A 53 -9.20 -7.53 -10.78
C GLU A 53 -8.07 -8.26 -11.51
N LYS A 54 -6.82 -8.01 -11.12
CA LYS A 54 -5.62 -8.69 -11.64
C LYS A 54 -5.28 -9.99 -10.91
N GLY A 55 -6.07 -10.37 -9.89
CA GLY A 55 -5.83 -11.55 -9.07
C GLY A 55 -4.70 -11.39 -8.06
N ILE A 56 -4.26 -10.15 -7.78
CA ILE A 56 -3.24 -9.85 -6.77
C ILE A 56 -3.95 -9.50 -5.47
N LYS A 57 -3.69 -10.25 -4.41
CA LYS A 57 -4.35 -10.08 -3.11
C LYS A 57 -3.53 -9.16 -2.22
N VAL A 58 -4.15 -8.10 -1.70
CA VAL A 58 -3.54 -7.29 -0.65
C VAL A 58 -3.65 -8.04 0.68
N TYR A 59 -2.54 -8.58 1.16
CA TYR A 59 -2.45 -9.27 2.45
C TYR A 59 -2.58 -8.29 3.61
N ARG A 60 -1.89 -7.15 3.51
CA ARG A 60 -1.89 -6.09 4.51
C ARG A 60 -1.74 -4.74 3.82
N SER A 61 -2.40 -3.72 4.35
CA SER A 61 -2.28 -2.36 3.85
C SER A 61 -1.91 -1.36 4.94
N TYR A 62 -1.13 -0.37 4.53
CA TYR A 62 -0.71 0.74 5.36
C TYR A 62 -1.09 2.02 4.63
N VAL A 63 -2.07 2.75 5.17
CA VAL A 63 -2.55 4.01 4.58
C VAL A 63 -2.36 5.12 5.60
N GLY A 64 -1.62 6.17 5.24
CA GLY A 64 -1.27 7.24 6.18
C GLY A 64 -0.08 8.07 5.72
N ASN A 65 0.57 8.78 6.65
CA ASN A 65 1.79 9.54 6.36
C ASN A 65 3.00 8.81 6.94
N TYR A 66 3.59 7.91 6.16
CA TYR A 66 4.77 7.12 6.55
C TYR A 66 6.07 7.72 6.00
N PHE A 67 5.99 8.33 4.82
CA PHE A 67 7.08 9.00 4.13
C PHE A 67 6.56 10.30 3.50
N SER A 68 6.86 11.43 4.14
CA SER A 68 6.37 12.76 3.75
C SER A 68 7.45 13.63 3.09
N SER A 69 7.02 14.61 2.30
CA SER A 69 7.84 15.68 1.74
C SER A 69 7.31 17.05 2.18
N LEU A 70 7.48 17.38 3.47
CA LEU A 70 7.01 18.61 4.10
C LEU A 70 5.50 18.84 3.89
N ASP A 71 5.13 19.88 3.14
CA ASP A 71 3.77 20.31 2.84
C ASP A 71 3.34 19.95 1.40
N MET A 72 4.04 19.01 0.77
CA MET A 72 3.70 18.57 -0.58
C MET A 72 2.34 17.85 -0.60
N MET A 73 1.53 18.23 -1.59
CA MET A 73 0.31 17.51 -1.95
C MET A 73 0.66 16.35 -2.89
N GLY A 74 0.40 15.13 -2.45
CA GLY A 74 0.62 13.93 -3.25
C GLY A 74 0.65 12.66 -2.41
N ALA A 75 0.80 11.53 -3.08
CA ALA A 75 0.91 10.23 -2.46
C ALA A 75 1.94 9.37 -3.18
N THR A 76 2.50 8.40 -2.47
CA THR A 76 3.39 7.36 -2.99
C THR A 76 2.73 6.02 -2.74
N LEU A 77 2.78 5.14 -3.74
CA LEU A 77 2.31 3.76 -3.65
C LEU A 77 3.52 2.83 -3.72
N THR A 78 3.64 1.93 -2.76
CA THR A 78 4.65 0.87 -2.74
C THR A 78 3.94 -0.47 -2.62
N LEU A 79 4.32 -1.43 -3.46
CA LEU A 79 3.87 -2.81 -3.40
C LEU A 79 5.07 -3.70 -3.08
N MET A 80 4.92 -4.58 -2.09
CA MET A 80 5.91 -5.60 -1.76
C MET A 80 5.26 -6.97 -1.94
N LYS A 81 5.72 -7.74 -2.94
CA LYS A 81 5.32 -9.14 -3.11
C LYS A 81 5.78 -9.94 -1.88
N LEU A 82 4.88 -10.75 -1.36
CA LEU A 82 5.14 -11.62 -0.22
C LEU A 82 5.60 -13.00 -0.70
N ASP A 83 6.68 -13.48 -0.09
CA ASP A 83 6.97 -14.90 0.04
C ASP A 83 6.62 -15.37 1.46
N ALA A 84 6.96 -16.61 1.80
CA ALA A 84 6.66 -17.18 3.11
C ALA A 84 7.39 -16.45 4.25
N GLU A 85 8.66 -16.06 4.04
CA GLU A 85 9.47 -15.39 5.06
C GLU A 85 8.98 -13.97 5.31
N LEU A 86 8.76 -13.19 4.26
CA LEU A 86 8.26 -11.82 4.37
C LEU A 86 6.86 -11.77 4.99
N LYS A 87 6.03 -12.79 4.74
CA LYS A 87 4.69 -12.88 5.32
C LYS A 87 4.73 -13.13 6.82
N GLU A 88 5.67 -13.93 7.30
CA GLU A 88 5.90 -14.09 8.75
C GLU A 88 6.44 -12.80 9.36
N LEU A 89 7.47 -12.20 8.74
CA LEU A 89 8.12 -10.99 9.26
C LEU A 89 7.19 -9.78 9.30
N ILE A 90 6.30 -9.61 8.32
CA ILE A 90 5.40 -8.45 8.29
C ILE A 90 4.30 -8.52 9.36
N ASP A 91 4.07 -9.68 9.99
CA ASP A 91 3.10 -9.84 11.08
C ASP A 91 3.71 -9.66 12.47
N GLU A 92 5.03 -9.50 12.57
CA GLU A 92 5.70 -9.22 13.82
C GLU A 92 5.30 -7.85 14.41
N GLU A 93 5.42 -7.75 15.73
CA GLU A 93 5.09 -6.53 16.44
C GLU A 93 6.17 -5.47 16.28
N ALA A 94 5.74 -4.22 16.16
CA ALA A 94 6.62 -3.08 16.12
C ALA A 94 6.01 -1.93 16.92
N ASP A 95 6.78 -1.37 17.86
CA ASP A 95 6.42 -0.16 18.58
C ASP A 95 7.51 0.89 18.43
N SER A 96 7.30 1.78 17.48
CA SER A 96 8.16 2.94 17.24
C SER A 96 7.32 4.20 17.07
N MET A 97 7.98 5.36 17.08
CA MET A 97 7.28 6.65 16.93
C MET A 97 6.52 6.77 15.60
N GLY A 98 7.07 6.22 14.51
CA GLY A 98 6.51 6.33 13.17
C GLY A 98 5.76 5.08 12.66
N PHE A 99 5.81 3.99 13.41
CA PHE A 99 5.19 2.73 13.02
C PHE A 99 4.82 1.93 14.27
N LYS A 100 3.52 1.68 14.43
CA LYS A 100 2.96 0.85 15.50
C LYS A 100 2.11 -0.25 14.91
N GLN A 101 2.46 -1.48 15.21
CA GLN A 101 1.76 -2.68 14.80
C GLN A 101 1.81 -3.68 15.95
N PHE A 102 0.65 -4.14 16.38
CA PHE A 102 0.51 -5.16 17.40
C PHE A 102 -0.30 -6.31 16.82
N ARG A 103 0.01 -7.55 17.21
CA ARG A 103 -0.77 -8.69 16.73
C ARG A 103 -2.15 -8.61 17.38
N SER A 104 -3.18 -8.68 16.54
CA SER A 104 -4.55 -8.75 17.04
C SER A 104 -4.78 -10.14 17.62
N GLU A 105 -5.08 -10.23 18.91
CA GLU A 105 -5.59 -11.45 19.54
C GLU A 105 -7.07 -11.63 19.12
N ILE A 106 -7.32 -12.28 17.98
CA ILE A 106 -8.64 -12.83 17.63
C ILE A 106 -8.47 -14.30 17.29
#